data_AF-A0A8E2LR00-F1
#
_entry.id   AF-A0A8E2LR00-F1
#
_cell.length_a   1.000
_cell.length_b   1.000
_cell.length_c   1.000
_cell.angle_alpha   90.00
_cell.angle_beta   90.00
_cell.angle_gamma   90.00
#
_symmetry.space_group_name_H-M   'P 1'
#
loop_
_entity.id
_entity.type
_entity.pdbx_description
1 polymer ?
#
loop_
_entity_poly.entity_id
_entity_poly.type
_entity_poly.pdbx_seq_one_letter_code
_entity_poly.pdbx_strand_id
1 'polypeptide(L)'
;MMVFAMEPAVVGVSVLAQAGLAAQQGVGIAAGAPMLVGVVPMGVDADSAAFAAALAAVGAAYVSAAAEHAAARGMFSDAQSVAAGITVASEAMRAAALAQ
;
A
#
# COMPACT_ATOMS: atom_id res chain seq x y z
N MET A 1 -8.01 -36.06 5.30
CA MET A 1 -8.53 -34.76 4.83
C MET A 1 -7.63 -33.68 5.40
N MET A 2 -7.04 -32.80 4.57
CA MET A 2 -6.23 -31.70 5.08
C MET A 2 -7.14 -30.62 5.67
N VAL A 3 -6.87 -30.20 6.90
CA VAL A 3 -7.59 -29.11 7.56
C VAL A 3 -6.60 -27.97 7.72
N PHE A 4 -6.86 -26.85 7.06
CA PHE A 4 -6.02 -25.66 7.21
C PHE A 4 -6.52 -24.80 8.36
N ALA A 5 -5.61 -24.23 9.14
CA ALA A 5 -5.92 -23.23 10.16
C ALA A 5 -6.44 -21.90 9.59
N MET A 6 -6.21 -21.66 8.29
CA MET A 6 -6.63 -20.49 7.52
C MET A 6 -7.04 -20.97 6.12
N GLU A 7 -8.08 -20.36 5.53
CA GLU A 7 -8.53 -20.74 4.18
C GLU A 7 -7.64 -20.08 3.10
N PRO A 8 -6.82 -20.84 2.34
CA PRO A 8 -5.81 -20.27 1.46
C PRO A 8 -6.39 -19.41 0.33
N ALA A 9 -7.58 -19.72 -0.19
CA ALA A 9 -8.17 -18.94 -1.27
C ALA A 9 -8.61 -17.54 -0.78
N VAL A 10 -9.17 -17.42 0.42
CA VAL A 10 -9.56 -16.16 1.07
C VAL A 10 -8.33 -15.27 1.28
N VAL A 11 -7.21 -15.85 1.71
CA VAL A 11 -5.96 -15.07 1.84
C VAL A 11 -5.39 -14.70 0.48
N GLY A 12 -5.48 -15.57 -0.53
CA GLY A 12 -5.12 -15.22 -1.91
C GLY A 12 -5.92 -14.03 -2.45
N VAL A 13 -7.23 -13.98 -2.19
CA VAL A 13 -8.08 -12.82 -2.54
C VAL A 13 -7.65 -11.57 -1.77
N SER A 14 -7.31 -11.70 -0.48
CA SER A 14 -6.82 -10.58 0.33
C SER A 14 -5.51 -10.00 -0.20
N VAL A 15 -4.54 -10.86 -0.55
CA VAL A 15 -3.26 -10.47 -1.17
C VAL A 15 -3.52 -9.63 -2.43
N LEU A 16 -4.33 -10.14 -3.35
CA LEU A 16 -4.66 -9.46 -4.60
C LEU A 16 -5.36 -8.11 -4.37
N ALA A 17 -6.28 -8.04 -3.40
CA ALA A 17 -6.95 -6.81 -3.05
C ALA A 17 -5.98 -5.74 -2.53
N GLN A 18 -5.04 -6.12 -1.65
CA GLN A 18 -4.05 -5.20 -1.11
C GLN A 18 -3.09 -4.70 -2.19
N ALA A 19 -2.61 -5.59 -3.06
CA ALA A 19 -1.77 -5.22 -4.20
C ALA A 19 -2.49 -4.26 -5.16
N GLY A 20 -3.76 -4.56 -5.49
CA GLY A 20 -4.58 -3.71 -6.35
C GLY A 20 -4.83 -2.32 -5.75
N LEU A 21 -5.13 -2.24 -4.45
CA LEU A 21 -5.31 -0.98 -3.74
C LEU A 21 -4.01 -0.17 -3.66
N ALA A 22 -2.87 -0.82 -3.41
CA ALA A 22 -1.56 -0.16 -3.42
C ALA A 22 -1.25 0.45 -4.79
N ALA A 23 -1.50 -0.31 -5.87
CA ALA A 23 -1.33 0.17 -7.24
C ALA A 23 -2.26 1.36 -7.56
N GLN A 24 -3.55 1.25 -7.23
CA GLN A 24 -4.52 2.33 -7.45
C GLN A 24 -4.11 3.61 -6.71
N GLN A 25 -3.69 3.50 -5.45
CA GLN A 25 -3.22 4.65 -4.68
C GLN A 25 -1.97 5.26 -5.30
N GLY A 26 -0.97 4.45 -5.67
CA GLY A 26 0.25 4.93 -6.31
C GLY A 26 -0.04 5.74 -7.57
N VAL A 27 -0.95 5.26 -8.44
CA VAL A 27 -1.40 5.97 -9.63
C VAL A 27 -2.09 7.29 -9.28
N GLY A 28 -3.02 7.28 -8.32
CA GLY A 28 -3.73 8.48 -7.89
C GLY A 28 -2.81 9.56 -7.31
N ILE A 29 -1.84 9.15 -6.49
CA ILE A 29 -0.83 10.05 -5.91
C ILE A 29 0.04 10.65 -7.01
N ALA A 30 0.54 9.83 -7.93
CA ALA A 30 1.37 10.31 -9.04
C ALA A 30 0.62 11.30 -9.95
N ALA A 31 -0.66 11.03 -10.23
CA ALA A 31 -1.51 11.92 -11.03
C ALA A 31 -1.80 13.26 -10.33
N GLY A 32 -1.99 13.26 -9.01
CA GLY A 32 -2.31 14.46 -8.22
C GLY A 32 -1.11 15.28 -7.77
N ALA A 33 0.09 14.68 -7.69
CA ALA A 33 1.28 15.34 -7.16
C ALA A 33 1.63 16.70 -7.83
N PRO A 34 1.54 16.86 -9.18
CA PRO A 34 1.83 18.14 -9.82
C PRO A 34 0.91 19.28 -9.35
N MET A 35 -0.37 18.99 -9.08
CA MET A 35 -1.31 20.00 -8.59
C MET A 35 -1.02 20.44 -7.15
N LEU A 36 -0.48 19.53 -6.35
CA LEU A 36 -0.20 19.79 -4.93
C LEU A 36 1.12 20.55 -4.72
N VAL A 37 2.08 20.39 -5.62
CA VAL A 37 3.40 21.03 -5.51
C VAL A 37 3.53 22.25 -6.44
N GLY A 38 2.73 22.32 -7.50
CA GLY A 38 2.74 23.40 -8.50
C GLY A 38 1.92 24.65 -8.13
N VAL A 39 1.81 24.98 -6.85
CA VAL A 39 1.01 26.11 -6.36
C VAL A 39 1.67 27.44 -6.77
N VAL A 40 0.87 28.35 -7.33
CA VAL A 40 1.32 29.68 -7.76
C VAL A 40 0.78 30.75 -6.78
N PRO A 41 1.56 31.80 -6.46
CA PRO A 41 1.07 32.93 -5.67
C PRO A 41 -0.17 33.59 -6.28
N MET A 42 -1.14 33.96 -5.44
CA MET A 42 -2.36 34.68 -5.88
C MET A 42 -2.09 36.13 -6.26
N GLY A 43 -1.02 36.72 -5.71
CA GLY A 43 -0.57 38.09 -5.93
C GLY A 43 0.95 38.20 -5.84
N VAL A 44 1.46 39.41 -6.11
CA VAL A 44 2.91 39.71 -6.07
C VAL A 44 3.42 40.08 -4.67
N ASP A 45 2.53 40.15 -3.69
CA ASP A 45 2.85 40.46 -2.30
C ASP A 45 3.51 39.27 -1.56
N ALA A 46 4.21 39.59 -0.47
CA ALA A 46 4.95 38.60 0.30
C ALA A 46 4.03 37.55 0.95
N ASP A 47 2.80 37.91 1.31
CA ASP A 47 1.85 36.99 1.95
C ASP A 47 1.36 35.93 0.96
N SER A 48 1.04 36.34 -0.28
CA SER A 48 0.71 35.44 -1.39
C SER A 48 1.83 34.45 -1.69
N ALA A 49 3.09 34.91 -1.67
CA ALA A 49 4.25 34.04 -1.87
C ALA A 49 4.44 33.05 -0.71
N ALA A 50 4.32 33.52 0.53
CA ALA A 50 4.43 32.67 1.73
C ALA A 50 3.33 31.60 1.78
N PHE A 51 2.10 31.96 1.43
CA PHE A 51 0.98 31.01 1.35
C PHE A 51 1.21 29.93 0.29
N ALA A 52 1.63 30.32 -0.92
CA ALA A 52 1.92 29.37 -1.99
C ALA A 52 3.04 28.39 -1.59
N ALA A 53 4.10 28.89 -0.96
CA ALA A 53 5.20 28.06 -0.47
C ALA A 53 4.74 27.08 0.63
N ALA A 54 3.93 27.55 1.59
CA ALA A 54 3.38 26.70 2.64
C ALA A 54 2.47 25.60 2.06
N LEU A 55 1.60 25.93 1.11
CA LEU A 55 0.72 24.96 0.47
C LEU A 55 1.50 23.93 -0.35
N ALA A 56 2.52 24.34 -1.10
CA ALA A 56 3.38 23.43 -1.85
C ALA A 56 4.16 22.49 -0.90
N ALA A 57 4.65 22.99 0.23
CA ALA A 57 5.33 22.17 1.24
C ALA A 57 4.38 21.13 1.88
N VAL A 58 3.15 21.53 2.23
CA VAL A 58 2.11 20.61 2.72
C VAL A 58 1.75 19.57 1.65
N GLY A 59 1.62 19.99 0.40
CA GLY A 59 1.37 19.12 -0.74
C GLY A 59 2.47 18.07 -0.92
N ALA A 60 3.73 18.48 -0.85
CA ALA A 60 4.87 17.57 -0.91
C ALA A 60 4.89 16.57 0.26
N ALA A 61 4.62 17.04 1.48
CA ALA A 61 4.52 16.19 2.66
C ALA A 61 3.39 15.14 2.52
N TYR A 62 2.22 15.56 2.02
CA TYR A 62 1.12 14.65 1.73
C TYR A 62 1.50 13.59 0.68
N VAL A 63 2.12 14.00 -0.44
CA VAL A 63 2.54 13.07 -1.50
C VAL A 63 3.52 12.02 -0.96
N SER A 64 4.49 12.43 -0.14
CA SER A 64 5.44 11.52 0.51
C SER A 64 4.73 10.52 1.41
N ALA A 65 3.92 11.01 2.36
CA ALA A 65 3.22 10.15 3.31
C ALA A 65 2.23 9.20 2.62
N ALA A 66 1.54 9.67 1.59
CA ALA A 66 0.62 8.85 0.81
C ALA A 66 1.38 7.76 0.02
N ALA A 67 2.56 8.07 -0.53
CA ALA A 67 3.40 7.10 -1.22
C ALA A 67 3.94 6.04 -0.26
N GLU A 68 4.39 6.43 0.94
CA GLU A 68 4.80 5.50 2.00
C GLU A 68 3.65 4.58 2.41
N HIS A 69 2.43 5.11 2.52
CA HIS A 69 1.25 4.31 2.84
C HIS A 69 0.90 3.30 1.73
N ALA A 70 0.99 3.71 0.46
CA ALA A 70 0.80 2.81 -0.67
C ALA A 70 1.87 1.70 -0.69
N ALA A 71 3.13 2.04 -0.40
CA ALA A 71 4.22 1.07 -0.31
C ALA A 71 4.02 0.09 0.86
N ALA A 72 3.62 0.57 2.04
CA ALA A 72 3.31 -0.25 3.20
C ALA A 72 2.19 -1.26 2.90
N ARG A 73 1.17 -0.84 2.15
CA ARG A 73 0.10 -1.73 1.69
C ARG A 73 0.61 -2.82 0.74
N GLY A 74 1.53 -2.48 -0.17
CA GLY A 74 2.21 -3.45 -1.04
C GLY A 74 3.01 -4.48 -0.23
N MET A 75 3.84 -4.01 0.72
CA MET A 75 4.60 -4.89 1.61
C MET A 75 3.70 -5.81 2.45
N PHE A 76 2.52 -5.32 2.88
CA PHE A 76 1.56 -6.14 3.60
C PHE A 76 0.98 -7.25 2.70
N SER A 77 0.67 -6.95 1.43
CA SER A 77 0.27 -7.96 0.45
C SER A 77 1.34 -9.05 0.29
N ASP A 78 2.60 -8.66 0.14
CA ASP A 78 3.72 -9.60 0.02
C ASP A 78 3.88 -10.46 1.28
N ALA A 79 3.79 -9.85 2.46
CA ALA A 79 3.85 -10.56 3.74
C ALA A 79 2.71 -11.57 3.90
N GLN A 80 1.48 -11.22 3.50
CA GLN A 80 0.34 -12.14 3.48
C GLN A 80 0.60 -13.32 2.53
N SER A 81 1.19 -13.07 1.36
CA SER A 81 1.52 -14.10 0.37
C SER A 81 2.54 -15.10 0.93
N VAL A 82 3.62 -14.62 1.54
CA VAL A 82 4.64 -15.46 2.18
C VAL A 82 4.04 -16.27 3.34
N ALA A 83 3.26 -15.63 4.21
CA ALA A 83 2.62 -16.30 5.34
C ALA A 83 1.66 -17.40 4.87
N ALA A 84 0.88 -17.15 3.81
CA ALA A 84 0.00 -18.16 3.22
C ALA A 84 0.78 -19.36 2.69
N GLY A 85 1.86 -19.13 1.94
CA GLY A 85 2.72 -20.19 1.41
C GLY A 85 3.32 -21.07 2.52
N ILE A 86 3.86 -20.44 3.57
CA ILE A 86 4.42 -21.17 4.74
C ILE A 86 3.33 -21.98 5.44
N THR A 87 2.13 -21.42 5.62
CA THR A 87 1.01 -22.11 6.26
C THR A 87 0.61 -23.34 5.47
N VAL A 88 0.45 -23.23 4.15
CA VAL A 88 0.10 -24.36 3.28
C VAL A 88 1.16 -25.46 3.35
N ALA A 89 2.44 -25.10 3.27
CA ALA A 89 3.54 -26.06 3.37
C ALA A 89 3.57 -26.77 4.74
N SER A 90 3.34 -26.01 5.82
CA SER A 90 3.34 -26.56 7.18
C SER A 90 2.19 -27.54 7.41
N GLU A 91 0.98 -27.23 6.93
CA GLU A 91 -0.16 -28.13 7.05
C GLU A 91 0.01 -29.38 6.18
N ALA A 92 0.64 -29.27 5.00
CA ALA A 92 0.98 -30.43 4.18
C ALA A 92 1.98 -31.36 4.88
N MET A 93 3.03 -30.81 5.51
CA MET A 93 3.98 -31.60 6.30
C MET A 93 3.30 -32.27 7.50
N ARG A 94 2.42 -31.55 8.20
CA ARG A 94 1.64 -32.10 9.31
C ARG A 94 0.75 -33.25 8.87
N ALA A 95 0.03 -33.08 7.76
CA ALA A 95 -0.83 -34.13 7.21
C ALA A 95 -0.03 -35.37 6.79
N ALA A 96 1.16 -35.19 6.21
CA ALA A 96 2.04 -36.30 5.85
C ALA A 96 2.55 -37.06 7.08
N ALA A 97 2.95 -36.35 8.14
CA ALA A 97 3.41 -36.96 9.38
C ALA A 97 2.32 -37.77 10.10
N LEU A 98 1.06 -37.31 10.05
CA LEU A 98 -0.08 -38.02 10.64
C LEU A 98 -0.57 -39.22 9.82
N ALA A 99 -0.13 -39.34 8.57
CA ALA A 99 -0.47 -40.45 7.69
C ALA A 99 0.53 -41.63 7.78
N GLN A 100 1.58 -41.50 8.58
CA GLN A 100 2.55 -42.54 8.93
C GLN A 100 2.08 -43.33 10.15
#